data_AF-A0A7Z9G1E7-F1
#
_entry.id   AF-A0A7Z9G1E7-F1
#
_cell.length_a   1.000
_cell.length_b   1.000
_cell.length_c   1.000
_cell.angle_alpha   90.00
_cell.angle_beta   90.00
_cell.angle_gamma   90.00
#
_symmetry.space_group_name_H-M   'P 1'
#
loop_
_entity.id
_entity.type
_entity.pdbx_description
1 polymer ?
#
loop_
_entity_poly.entity_id
_entity_poly.type
_entity_poly.pdbx_seq_one_letter_code
_entity_poly.pdbx_strand_id
1 'polypeptide(L)'
;MADVDQMVDVCAERGVVFAGGNLHRALSEVQEVASWLLAGDYGELRGSSVHRWGGEISGGGCQHIAVLRLLTQAEVTEVITWGIPEEALKSDNDDGLVINGHFRLSNGLVCPVFGGETPYRGVDVWTDEALIRWDWGPPEIYHGFDSSGARLKVNRPYKPLQYPRFSYMATSIMSFLEVVENGGELAVSGHDLRQSLEVAIAAKYSALWGNVPLKLPLEDRALMLYPRAYRWLGGDQSGRMQSSQEALEGPLFSKC
;
A
#
# COMPACT_ATOMS: atom_id res chain seq x y z
N MET A 1 9.57 8.20 13.90
CA MET A 1 8.09 8.19 13.96
C MET A 1 7.50 9.42 14.64
N ALA A 2 8.10 9.95 15.72
CA ALA A 2 7.54 11.07 16.49
C ALA A 2 7.08 12.26 15.64
N ASP A 3 7.90 12.75 14.70
CA ASP A 3 7.54 13.88 13.83
C ASP A 3 6.34 13.57 12.92
N VAL A 4 6.24 12.33 12.45
CA VAL A 4 5.15 11.88 11.57
C VAL A 4 3.85 11.75 12.35
N ASP A 5 3.90 11.19 13.55
CA ASP A 5 2.76 11.12 14.46
C ASP A 5 2.28 12.55 14.79
N GLN A 6 3.19 13.45 15.17
CA GLN A 6 2.86 14.86 15.45
C GLN A 6 2.19 15.55 14.25
N MET A 7 2.69 15.36 13.03
CA MET A 7 2.10 15.97 11.84
C MET A 7 0.66 15.48 11.62
N VAL A 8 0.43 14.17 11.72
CA VAL A 8 -0.91 13.58 11.55
C VAL A 8 -1.86 14.06 12.65
N ASP A 9 -1.42 14.03 13.91
CA ASP A 9 -2.23 14.40 15.07
C ASP A 9 -2.62 15.88 15.02
N VAL A 10 -1.67 16.78 14.74
CA VAL A 10 -1.94 18.23 14.65
C VAL A 10 -2.90 18.54 13.50
N CYS A 11 -2.79 17.85 12.37
CA CYS A 11 -3.75 18.01 11.27
C CYS A 11 -5.15 17.58 11.70
N ALA A 12 -5.27 16.42 12.34
CA ALA A 12 -6.55 15.91 12.84
C ALA A 12 -7.18 16.84 13.88
N GLU A 13 -6.42 17.26 14.89
CA GLU A 13 -6.86 18.18 15.96
C GLU A 13 -7.37 19.52 15.43
N ARG A 14 -6.79 20.00 14.33
CA ARG A 14 -7.13 21.29 13.73
C ARG A 14 -8.16 21.19 12.60
N GLY A 15 -8.66 19.98 12.29
CA GLY A 15 -9.54 19.76 11.15
C GLY A 15 -8.89 20.10 9.80
N VAL A 16 -7.56 20.01 9.70
CA VAL A 16 -6.81 20.23 8.46
C VAL A 16 -6.81 18.94 7.66
N VAL A 17 -7.30 19.01 6.41
CA VAL A 17 -7.28 17.88 5.48
C VAL A 17 -5.84 17.58 5.08
N PHE A 18 -5.29 16.48 5.58
CA PHE A 18 -3.96 15.99 5.22
C PHE A 18 -4.07 14.78 4.28
N ALA A 19 -4.05 15.05 2.98
CA ALA A 19 -4.04 14.02 1.95
C ALA A 19 -2.67 13.39 1.76
N GLY A 20 -2.66 12.08 1.51
CA GLY A 20 -1.47 11.36 1.12
C GLY A 20 -1.12 11.55 -0.36
N GLY A 21 0.02 11.02 -0.77
CA GLY A 21 0.53 11.11 -2.13
C GLY A 21 -0.24 10.27 -3.15
N ASN A 22 0.24 10.29 -4.39
CA ASN A 22 -0.31 9.55 -5.51
C ASN A 22 -0.06 8.03 -5.39
N LEU A 23 -0.95 7.30 -4.72
CA LEU A 23 -0.84 5.85 -4.49
C LEU A 23 -1.92 5.06 -5.25
N HIS A 24 -1.62 3.81 -5.61
CA HIS A 24 -2.59 2.88 -6.20
C HIS A 24 -3.76 2.54 -5.26
N ARG A 25 -3.64 2.81 -3.96
CA ARG A 25 -4.79 2.80 -3.04
C ARG A 25 -5.93 3.67 -3.56
N ALA A 26 -5.63 4.79 -4.24
CA ALA A 26 -6.62 5.67 -4.86
C ALA A 26 -7.08 5.21 -6.26
N LEU A 27 -6.66 4.04 -6.76
CA LEU A 27 -7.24 3.53 -8.01
C LEU A 27 -8.74 3.31 -7.79
N SER A 28 -9.58 3.90 -8.64
CA SER A 28 -11.04 3.88 -8.42
C SER A 28 -11.57 2.45 -8.35
N GLU A 29 -11.01 1.55 -9.16
CA GLU A 29 -11.33 0.12 -9.16
C GLU A 29 -10.93 -0.55 -7.84
N VAL A 30 -9.81 -0.16 -7.23
CA VAL A 30 -9.39 -0.65 -5.90
C VAL A 30 -10.35 -0.15 -4.81
N GLN A 31 -10.71 1.13 -4.84
CA GLN A 31 -11.70 1.71 -3.93
C GLN A 31 -13.07 1.05 -4.09
N GLU A 32 -13.47 0.76 -5.32
CA GLU A 32 -14.76 0.14 -5.60
C GLU A 32 -14.79 -1.32 -5.13
N VAL A 33 -13.75 -2.12 -5.35
CA VAL A 33 -13.66 -3.47 -4.77
C VAL A 33 -13.66 -3.44 -3.25
N ALA A 34 -12.96 -2.49 -2.63
CA ALA A 34 -12.98 -2.33 -1.18
C ALA A 34 -14.40 -2.05 -0.67
N SER A 35 -15.18 -1.24 -1.39
CA SER A 35 -16.58 -0.98 -1.06
C SER A 35 -17.46 -2.24 -1.18
N TRP A 36 -17.21 -3.09 -2.17
CA TRP A 36 -17.93 -4.37 -2.33
C TRP A 36 -17.60 -5.36 -1.22
N LEU A 37 -16.32 -5.42 -0.80
CA LEU A 37 -15.89 -6.20 0.35
C LEU A 37 -16.55 -5.71 1.65
N LEU A 38 -16.58 -4.40 1.88
CA LEU A 38 -17.26 -3.79 3.04
C LEU A 38 -18.77 -4.05 3.02
N ALA A 39 -19.41 -4.04 1.85
CA ALA A 39 -20.83 -4.37 1.70
C ALA A 39 -21.15 -5.87 1.93
N GLY A 40 -20.13 -6.72 2.03
CA GLY A 40 -20.28 -8.16 2.23
C GLY A 40 -20.57 -8.94 0.95
N ASP A 41 -20.38 -8.35 -0.23
CA ASP A 41 -20.72 -8.95 -1.54
C ASP A 41 -20.02 -10.30 -1.79
N TYR A 42 -18.91 -10.55 -1.10
CA TYR A 42 -18.10 -11.76 -1.24
C TYR A 42 -18.03 -12.63 0.03
N GLY A 43 -18.76 -12.26 1.08
CA GLY A 43 -18.72 -12.91 2.39
C GLY A 43 -17.55 -12.47 3.28
N GLU A 44 -17.34 -13.22 4.36
CA GLU A 44 -16.33 -12.92 5.38
C GLU A 44 -14.91 -13.23 4.88
N LEU A 45 -13.96 -12.31 5.11
CA LEU A 45 -12.56 -12.52 4.79
C LEU A 45 -11.97 -13.67 5.61
N ARG A 46 -11.32 -14.60 4.93
CA ARG A 46 -10.62 -15.76 5.51
C ARG A 46 -9.11 -15.60 5.52
N GLY A 47 -8.58 -14.72 4.70
CA GLY A 47 -7.14 -14.45 4.68
C GLY A 47 -6.72 -13.42 3.66
N SER A 48 -5.43 -13.10 3.73
CA SER A 48 -4.76 -12.16 2.84
C SER A 48 -3.31 -12.57 2.63
N SER A 49 -2.68 -12.08 1.56
CA SER A 49 -1.23 -12.19 1.38
C SER A 49 -0.66 -10.98 0.63
N VAL A 50 0.57 -10.62 0.95
CA VAL A 50 1.34 -9.57 0.26
C VAL A 50 2.46 -10.22 -0.53
N HIS A 51 2.62 -9.81 -1.79
CA HIS A 51 3.54 -10.38 -2.77
C HIS A 51 4.57 -9.36 -3.25
N ARG A 52 5.82 -9.81 -3.45
CA ARG A 52 6.99 -9.00 -3.86
C ARG A 52 7.17 -7.69 -3.06
N TRP A 53 7.04 -7.76 -1.74
CA TRP A 53 7.32 -6.63 -0.85
C TRP A 53 8.82 -6.50 -0.54
N GLY A 54 9.57 -6.01 -1.52
CA GLY A 54 11.02 -5.87 -1.43
C GLY A 54 11.60 -4.87 -2.44
N GLY A 55 12.89 -4.58 -2.30
CA GLY A 55 13.64 -3.60 -3.09
C GLY A 55 13.55 -2.16 -2.54
N GLU A 56 12.38 -1.73 -2.06
CA GLU A 56 12.16 -0.47 -1.35
C GLU A 56 10.84 -0.52 -0.53
N ILE A 57 10.90 -1.02 0.71
CA ILE A 57 9.69 -1.30 1.51
C ILE A 57 8.98 -0.05 2.07
N SER A 58 9.71 1.05 2.29
CA SER A 58 9.17 2.35 2.72
C SER A 58 8.74 3.22 1.53
N GLY A 59 9.39 3.04 0.38
CA GLY A 59 9.07 3.71 -0.88
C GLY A 59 7.92 3.03 -1.64
N GLY A 60 8.25 2.14 -2.58
CA GLY A 60 7.24 1.41 -3.37
C GLY A 60 6.36 0.51 -2.50
N GLY A 61 6.94 -0.13 -1.47
CA GLY A 61 6.24 -1.03 -0.57
C GLY A 61 5.15 -0.38 0.29
N CYS A 62 5.13 0.95 0.44
CA CYS A 62 4.04 1.62 1.14
C CYS A 62 2.68 1.42 0.44
N GLN A 63 2.69 1.19 -0.88
CA GLN A 63 1.48 0.95 -1.67
C GLN A 63 0.85 -0.40 -1.34
N HIS A 64 1.67 -1.44 -1.14
CA HIS A 64 1.16 -2.75 -0.70
C HIS A 64 0.44 -2.64 0.64
N ILE A 65 1.04 -1.96 1.62
CA ILE A 65 0.44 -1.82 2.95
C ILE A 65 -0.83 -0.97 2.88
N ALA A 66 -0.82 0.10 2.09
CA ALA A 66 -1.98 0.95 1.87
C ALA A 66 -3.15 0.18 1.22
N VAL A 67 -2.89 -0.68 0.23
CA VAL A 67 -3.92 -1.52 -0.41
C VAL A 67 -4.35 -2.67 0.50
N LEU A 68 -3.42 -3.31 1.21
CA LEU A 68 -3.73 -4.36 2.20
C LEU A 68 -4.73 -3.84 3.22
N ARG A 69 -4.43 -2.70 3.85
CA ARG A 69 -5.30 -2.08 4.86
C ARG A 69 -6.69 -1.76 4.29
N LEU A 70 -6.74 -1.28 3.06
CA LEU A 70 -8.01 -0.95 2.39
C LEU A 70 -8.86 -2.20 2.12
N LEU A 71 -8.28 -3.24 1.51
CA LEU A 71 -9.02 -4.45 1.15
C LEU A 71 -9.41 -5.29 2.36
N THR A 72 -8.58 -5.30 3.40
CA THR A 72 -8.86 -6.05 4.64
C THR A 72 -9.68 -5.27 5.66
N GLN A 73 -9.81 -3.95 5.48
CA GLN A 73 -10.43 -3.02 6.42
C GLN A 73 -9.85 -3.16 7.82
N ALA A 74 -8.53 -3.35 7.89
CA ALA A 74 -7.83 -3.66 9.11
C ALA A 74 -6.45 -3.00 9.13
N GLU A 75 -6.01 -2.68 10.35
CA GLU A 75 -4.68 -2.16 10.61
C GLU A 75 -3.70 -3.30 10.85
N VAL A 76 -2.43 -3.09 10.51
CA VAL A 76 -1.37 -3.99 10.97
C VAL A 76 -1.11 -3.69 12.45
N THR A 77 -1.14 -4.73 13.29
CA THR A 77 -1.01 -4.62 14.75
C THR A 77 0.25 -5.27 15.30
N GLU A 78 0.86 -6.18 14.54
CA GLU A 78 2.10 -6.84 14.92
C GLU A 78 2.81 -7.35 13.66
N VAL A 79 4.15 -7.29 13.65
CA VAL A 79 4.97 -7.82 12.56
C VAL A 79 6.03 -8.78 13.10
N ILE A 80 6.26 -9.87 12.36
CA ILE A 80 7.39 -10.80 12.54
C ILE A 80 8.01 -11.02 11.17
N THR A 81 9.29 -10.66 11.00
CA THR A 81 9.90 -10.58 9.66
C THR A 81 11.33 -11.12 9.60
N TRP A 82 11.75 -11.50 8.40
CA TRP A 82 13.09 -11.88 7.98
C TRP A 82 13.54 -10.97 6.84
N GLY A 83 14.77 -10.45 6.91
CA GLY A 83 15.29 -9.47 5.95
C GLY A 83 16.54 -9.94 5.24
N ILE A 84 16.60 -9.66 3.94
CA ILE A 84 17.78 -9.87 3.07
C ILE A 84 17.92 -8.70 2.09
N PRO A 85 19.11 -8.46 1.53
CA PRO A 85 20.38 -9.01 1.99
C PRO A 85 20.85 -8.33 3.30
N GLU A 86 21.86 -8.91 3.96
CA GLU A 86 22.30 -8.45 5.30
C GLU A 86 22.82 -7.00 5.26
N GLU A 87 23.51 -6.61 4.19
CA GLU A 87 23.99 -5.25 3.97
C GLU A 87 22.85 -4.22 3.90
N ALA A 88 21.74 -4.56 3.21
CA ALA A 88 20.57 -3.70 3.13
C ALA A 88 19.84 -3.63 4.48
N LEU A 89 19.76 -4.76 5.19
CA LEU A 89 19.15 -4.81 6.52
C LEU A 89 19.88 -3.95 7.55
N LYS A 90 21.22 -3.89 7.48
CA LYS A 90 22.08 -3.09 8.36
C LYS A 90 22.28 -1.65 7.90
N SER A 91 21.89 -1.32 6.66
CA SER A 91 21.91 0.05 6.13
C SER A 91 20.97 0.97 6.92
N ASP A 92 21.11 2.29 6.78
CA ASP A 92 20.17 3.27 7.34
C ASP A 92 18.92 3.46 6.45
N ASN A 93 19.04 3.16 5.17
CA ASN A 93 17.97 3.19 4.18
C ASN A 93 17.43 1.80 3.82
N ASP A 94 16.45 1.74 2.91
CA ASP A 94 15.79 0.52 2.45
C ASP A 94 16.15 0.09 1.01
N ASP A 95 17.20 0.67 0.41
CA ASP A 95 17.58 0.34 -0.96
C ASP A 95 18.01 -1.13 -1.07
N GLY A 96 17.31 -1.88 -1.92
CA GLY A 96 17.54 -3.32 -2.08
C GLY A 96 17.03 -4.19 -0.93
N LEU A 97 16.39 -3.61 0.10
CA LEU A 97 15.88 -4.37 1.25
C LEU A 97 14.66 -5.21 0.85
N VAL A 98 14.73 -6.50 1.09
CA VAL A 98 13.66 -7.48 0.84
C VAL A 98 13.22 -8.09 2.16
N ILE A 99 11.91 -8.03 2.44
CA ILE A 99 11.34 -8.56 3.67
C ILE A 99 10.35 -9.69 3.38
N ASN A 100 10.55 -10.84 4.02
CA ASN A 100 9.51 -11.85 4.19
C ASN A 100 8.96 -11.77 5.61
N GLY A 101 7.71 -12.14 5.83
CA GLY A 101 7.16 -12.05 7.18
C GLY A 101 5.72 -12.49 7.32
N HIS A 102 5.19 -12.23 8.51
CA HIS A 102 3.78 -12.36 8.84
C HIS A 102 3.32 -11.12 9.58
N PHE A 103 2.22 -10.54 9.12
CA PHE A 103 1.58 -9.39 9.75
C PHE A 103 0.27 -9.82 10.41
N ARG A 104 0.10 -9.50 11.68
CA ARG A 104 -1.19 -9.63 12.36
C ARG A 104 -2.04 -8.41 12.06
N LEU A 105 -3.25 -8.62 11.59
CA LEU A 105 -4.21 -7.55 11.30
C LEU A 105 -5.20 -7.38 12.47
N SER A 106 -5.76 -6.18 12.63
CA SER A 106 -6.69 -5.84 13.72
C SER A 106 -8.00 -6.63 13.69
N ASN A 107 -8.37 -7.19 12.54
CA ASN A 107 -9.51 -8.09 12.36
C ASN A 107 -9.18 -9.57 12.68
N GLY A 108 -7.97 -9.85 13.18
CA GLY A 108 -7.53 -11.18 13.59
C GLY A 108 -6.85 -12.00 12.48
N LEU A 109 -6.85 -11.54 11.23
CA LEU A 109 -6.14 -12.20 10.14
C LEU A 109 -4.63 -12.19 10.36
N VAL A 110 -3.95 -13.24 9.88
CA VAL A 110 -2.50 -13.29 9.77
C VAL A 110 -2.14 -13.31 8.29
N CYS A 111 -1.52 -12.22 7.83
CA CYS A 111 -1.13 -12.00 6.45
C CYS A 111 0.32 -12.42 6.24
N PRO A 112 0.62 -13.54 5.54
CA PRO A 112 1.95 -13.79 5.03
C PRO A 112 2.40 -12.69 4.05
N VAL A 113 3.69 -12.40 4.08
CA VAL A 113 4.36 -11.36 3.30
C VAL A 113 5.55 -12.00 2.62
N PHE A 114 5.57 -11.93 1.30
CA PHE A 114 6.64 -12.46 0.46
C PHE A 114 7.41 -11.31 -0.16
N GLY A 115 8.70 -11.21 0.15
CA GLY A 115 9.57 -10.18 -0.41
C GLY A 115 10.20 -10.58 -1.75
N GLY A 116 10.43 -11.89 -1.93
CA GLY A 116 11.05 -12.45 -3.13
C GLY A 116 10.11 -12.61 -4.32
N GLU A 117 10.54 -13.36 -5.34
CA GLU A 117 9.71 -13.61 -6.51
C GLU A 117 8.49 -14.48 -6.19
N THR A 118 7.35 -13.98 -6.61
CA THR A 118 6.04 -14.65 -6.59
C THR A 118 5.37 -14.45 -7.95
N PRO A 119 4.38 -15.27 -8.35
CA PRO A 119 3.68 -15.11 -9.63
C PRO A 119 2.99 -13.74 -9.81
N TYR A 120 2.65 -13.08 -8.70
CA TYR A 120 1.99 -11.76 -8.64
C TYR A 120 2.81 -10.80 -7.79
N ARG A 121 2.48 -9.51 -7.78
CA ARG A 121 3.31 -8.47 -7.14
C ARG A 121 2.58 -7.54 -6.18
N GLY A 122 1.33 -7.84 -5.82
CA GLY A 122 0.51 -6.97 -5.00
C GLY A 122 -0.13 -7.68 -3.80
N VAL A 123 -1.44 -7.59 -3.67
CA VAL A 123 -2.20 -8.06 -2.50
C VAL A 123 -3.31 -9.00 -2.95
N ASP A 124 -3.38 -10.16 -2.32
CA ASP A 124 -4.53 -11.06 -2.42
C ASP A 124 -5.34 -10.99 -1.12
N VAL A 125 -6.66 -10.97 -1.22
CA VAL A 125 -7.60 -11.24 -0.11
C VAL A 125 -8.62 -12.27 -0.57
N TRP A 126 -9.06 -13.15 0.31
CA TRP A 126 -10.01 -14.20 -0.06
C TRP A 126 -11.04 -14.48 1.02
N THR A 127 -12.18 -15.00 0.57
CA THR A 127 -13.25 -15.55 1.39
C THR A 127 -13.36 -17.05 1.09
N ASP A 128 -14.39 -17.70 1.59
CA ASP A 128 -14.68 -19.11 1.28
C ASP A 128 -14.90 -19.30 -0.25
N GLU A 129 -15.59 -18.35 -0.90
CA GLU A 129 -15.96 -18.46 -2.32
C GLU A 129 -15.18 -17.52 -3.24
N ALA A 130 -14.57 -16.45 -2.73
CA ALA A 130 -13.95 -15.42 -3.55
C ALA A 130 -12.43 -15.30 -3.36
N LEU A 131 -11.74 -14.88 -4.41
CA LEU A 131 -10.39 -14.32 -4.35
C LEU A 131 -10.40 -12.98 -5.08
N ILE A 132 -9.89 -11.96 -4.41
CA ILE A 132 -9.65 -10.64 -4.98
C ILE A 132 -8.15 -10.43 -5.00
N ARG A 133 -7.63 -10.13 -6.18
CA ARG A 133 -6.21 -9.90 -6.42
C ARG A 133 -5.98 -8.51 -6.95
N TRP A 134 -5.22 -7.72 -6.23
CA TRP A 134 -4.62 -6.51 -6.76
C TRP A 134 -3.18 -6.79 -7.19
N ASP A 135 -2.87 -6.56 -8.47
CA ASP A 135 -1.51 -6.69 -9.03
C ASP A 135 -1.15 -5.44 -9.86
N TRP A 136 -1.09 -4.28 -9.18
CA TRP A 136 -0.70 -2.98 -9.77
C TRP A 136 -1.63 -2.46 -10.89
N GLY A 137 -2.86 -2.94 -10.95
CA GLY A 137 -3.90 -2.49 -11.87
C GLY A 137 -5.30 -2.70 -11.26
N PRO A 138 -6.38 -2.61 -12.07
CA PRO A 138 -7.72 -2.97 -11.63
C PRO A 138 -7.74 -4.38 -11.01
N PRO A 139 -8.33 -4.58 -9.82
CA PRO A 139 -8.31 -5.89 -9.19
C PRO A 139 -8.97 -6.97 -10.05
N GLU A 140 -8.37 -8.16 -10.06
CA GLU A 140 -9.00 -9.36 -10.59
C GLU A 140 -9.91 -9.97 -9.53
N ILE A 141 -11.09 -10.42 -9.96
CA ILE A 141 -12.07 -11.05 -9.08
C ILE A 141 -12.27 -12.47 -9.56
N TYR A 142 -12.18 -13.40 -8.63
CA TYR A 142 -12.53 -14.80 -8.83
C TYR A 142 -13.63 -15.17 -7.85
N HIS A 143 -14.64 -15.91 -8.29
CA HIS A 143 -15.77 -16.29 -7.45
C HIS A 143 -16.31 -17.67 -7.84
N GLY A 144 -16.39 -18.56 -6.85
CA GLY A 144 -16.72 -19.97 -7.06
C GLY A 144 -15.57 -20.76 -7.70
N PHE A 145 -15.86 -22.03 -7.94
CA PHE A 145 -14.89 -23.02 -8.41
C PHE A 145 -15.43 -23.83 -9.58
N ASP A 146 -14.56 -24.27 -10.49
CA ASP A 146 -14.91 -25.26 -11.49
C ASP A 146 -14.90 -26.69 -10.91
N SER A 147 -15.20 -27.69 -11.75
CA SER A 147 -15.23 -29.10 -11.33
C SER A 147 -13.88 -29.66 -10.90
N SER A 148 -12.77 -28.97 -11.18
CA SER A 148 -11.42 -29.32 -10.72
C SER A 148 -11.02 -28.64 -9.42
N GLY A 149 -11.86 -27.72 -8.91
CA GLY A 149 -11.56 -26.89 -7.75
C GLY A 149 -10.73 -25.65 -8.08
N ALA A 150 -10.56 -25.29 -9.36
CA ALA A 150 -9.91 -24.04 -9.75
C ALA A 150 -10.88 -22.86 -9.64
N ARG A 151 -10.39 -21.71 -9.15
CA ARG A 151 -11.22 -20.51 -9.00
C ARG A 151 -11.63 -19.95 -10.36
N LEU A 152 -12.90 -19.58 -10.50
CA LEU A 152 -13.44 -19.00 -11.73
C LEU A 152 -13.24 -17.49 -11.75
N LYS A 153 -12.51 -16.97 -12.74
CA LYS A 153 -12.39 -15.51 -12.94
C LYS A 153 -13.75 -14.95 -13.38
N VAL A 154 -14.24 -13.95 -12.68
CA VAL A 154 -15.51 -13.28 -12.99
C VAL A 154 -15.25 -11.86 -13.45
N ASN A 155 -16.08 -11.39 -14.37
CA ASN A 155 -16.05 -10.01 -14.83
C ASN A 155 -17.20 -9.24 -14.18
N ARG A 156 -16.87 -8.47 -13.14
CA ARG A 156 -17.77 -7.46 -12.58
C ARG A 156 -17.35 -6.10 -13.14
N PRO A 157 -18.22 -5.40 -13.89
CA PRO A 157 -17.84 -4.13 -14.51
C PRO A 157 -17.60 -3.07 -13.42
N TYR A 158 -16.47 -2.38 -13.53
CA TYR A 158 -16.17 -1.20 -12.73
C TYR A 158 -16.90 0.03 -13.26
N LYS A 159 -17.17 0.99 -12.38
CA LYS A 159 -17.67 2.30 -12.80
C LYS A 159 -16.66 2.99 -13.71
N PRO A 160 -17.08 3.52 -14.87
CA PRO A 160 -16.19 4.28 -15.73
C PRO A 160 -15.58 5.47 -14.98
N LEU A 161 -14.27 5.67 -15.14
CA LEU A 161 -13.56 6.80 -14.56
C LEU A 161 -14.08 8.12 -15.14
N GLN A 162 -14.28 9.12 -14.28
CA GLN A 162 -14.60 10.48 -14.73
C GLN A 162 -13.44 11.10 -15.53
N TYR A 163 -12.20 10.79 -15.12
CA TYR A 163 -10.97 11.30 -15.74
C TYR A 163 -10.01 10.14 -16.07
N PRO A 164 -10.33 9.30 -17.07
CA PRO A 164 -9.58 8.06 -17.33
C PRO A 164 -8.11 8.29 -17.67
N ARG A 165 -7.78 9.45 -18.26
CA ARG A 165 -6.40 9.85 -18.61
C ARG A 165 -5.46 9.93 -17.40
N PHE A 166 -6.00 10.23 -16.22
CA PHE A 166 -5.20 10.53 -15.02
C PHE A 166 -5.33 9.45 -13.94
N SER A 167 -6.15 8.41 -14.16
CA SER A 167 -6.24 7.22 -13.30
C SER A 167 -6.36 7.59 -11.80
N TYR A 168 -5.56 6.96 -10.94
CA TYR A 168 -5.54 7.18 -9.49
C TYR A 168 -5.05 8.59 -9.08
N MET A 169 -4.34 9.33 -9.95
CA MET A 169 -3.97 10.72 -9.68
C MET A 169 -5.21 11.63 -9.67
N ALA A 170 -6.08 11.51 -10.69
CA ALA A 170 -7.34 12.24 -10.67
C ALA A 170 -8.20 11.82 -9.49
N THR A 171 -8.28 10.51 -9.20
CA THR A 171 -9.08 10.02 -8.06
C THR A 171 -8.58 10.60 -6.73
N SER A 172 -7.26 10.69 -6.53
CA SER A 172 -6.66 11.29 -5.34
C SER A 172 -7.00 12.77 -5.21
N ILE A 173 -6.90 13.54 -6.31
CA ILE A 173 -7.23 14.97 -6.35
C ILE A 173 -8.72 15.18 -6.08
N MET A 174 -9.59 14.43 -6.75
CA MET A 174 -11.04 14.54 -6.58
C MET A 174 -11.46 14.18 -5.15
N SER A 175 -10.86 13.14 -4.56
CA SER A 175 -11.10 12.79 -3.15
C SER A 175 -10.67 13.91 -2.20
N PHE A 176 -9.53 14.56 -2.46
CA PHE A 176 -9.11 15.71 -1.67
C PHE A 176 -10.10 16.88 -1.78
N LEU A 177 -10.51 17.25 -3.00
CA LEU A 177 -11.47 18.33 -3.23
C LEU A 177 -12.81 18.04 -2.54
N GLU A 178 -13.32 16.82 -2.69
CA GLU A 178 -14.57 16.37 -2.05
C GLU A 178 -14.50 16.51 -0.53
N VAL A 179 -13.40 16.06 0.10
CA VAL A 179 -13.24 16.14 1.56
C VAL A 179 -13.06 17.58 2.04
N VAL A 180 -12.41 18.45 1.27
CA VAL A 180 -12.29 19.87 1.60
C VAL A 180 -13.66 20.58 1.52
N GLU A 181 -14.47 20.24 0.54
CA GLU A 181 -15.78 20.88 0.32
C GLU A 181 -16.87 20.32 1.26
N ASN A 182 -16.91 19.00 1.43
CA ASN A 182 -18.04 18.30 2.04
C ASN A 182 -17.67 17.48 3.29
N GLY A 183 -16.38 17.37 3.61
CA GLY A 183 -15.88 16.45 4.64
C GLY A 183 -15.88 14.98 4.19
N GLY A 184 -15.62 14.07 5.12
CA GLY A 184 -15.58 12.62 4.85
C GLY A 184 -14.17 12.03 4.87
N GLU A 185 -14.00 10.87 4.23
CA GLU A 185 -12.75 10.11 4.22
C GLU A 185 -11.98 10.27 2.91
N LEU A 186 -10.67 10.48 3.04
CA LEU A 186 -9.78 10.54 1.89
C LEU A 186 -9.49 9.14 1.35
N ALA A 187 -9.39 9.00 0.02
CA ALA A 187 -8.90 7.77 -0.61
C ALA A 187 -7.48 7.41 -0.13
N VAL A 188 -6.66 8.43 0.12
CA VAL A 188 -5.36 8.33 0.78
C VAL A 188 -5.19 9.48 1.76
N SER A 189 -5.09 9.17 3.04
CA SER A 189 -4.87 10.11 4.14
C SER A 189 -3.42 10.13 4.61
N GLY A 190 -3.04 11.15 5.39
CA GLY A 190 -1.79 11.17 6.14
C GLY A 190 -1.67 9.98 7.10
N HIS A 191 -2.78 9.52 7.68
CA HIS A 191 -2.81 8.32 8.50
C HIS A 191 -2.39 7.07 7.70
N ASP A 192 -2.83 6.95 6.43
CA ASP A 192 -2.45 5.82 5.58
C ASP A 192 -0.94 5.78 5.31
N LEU A 193 -0.32 6.93 5.04
CA LEU A 193 1.12 7.03 4.87
C LEU A 193 1.89 6.71 6.16
N ARG A 194 1.40 7.24 7.28
CA ARG A 194 1.98 7.03 8.61
C ARG A 194 1.95 5.55 8.99
N GLN A 195 0.84 4.85 8.75
CA GLN A 195 0.73 3.40 8.98
C GLN A 195 1.70 2.61 8.10
N SER A 196 1.74 2.90 6.79
CA SER A 196 2.65 2.21 5.87
C SER A 196 4.13 2.39 6.25
N LEU A 197 4.52 3.60 6.67
CA LEU A 197 5.88 3.89 7.12
C LEU A 197 6.22 3.15 8.42
N GLU A 198 5.31 3.15 9.40
CA GLU A 198 5.54 2.46 10.67
C GLU A 198 5.68 0.94 10.47
N VAL A 199 4.85 0.34 9.61
CA VAL A 199 4.98 -1.08 9.24
C VAL A 199 6.34 -1.36 8.61
N ALA A 200 6.83 -0.50 7.71
CA ALA A 200 8.15 -0.68 7.09
C ALA A 200 9.29 -0.60 8.12
N ILE A 201 9.23 0.37 9.05
CA ILE A 201 10.19 0.52 10.14
C ILE A 201 10.15 -0.73 11.03
N ALA A 202 8.97 -1.13 11.50
CA ALA A 202 8.81 -2.31 12.36
C ALA A 202 9.30 -3.59 11.66
N ALA A 203 9.01 -3.75 10.37
CA ALA A 203 9.47 -4.88 9.58
C ALA A 203 11.00 -4.94 9.46
N LYS A 204 11.68 -3.80 9.30
CA LYS A 204 13.14 -3.77 9.33
C LYS A 204 13.68 -4.17 10.70
N TYR A 205 13.17 -3.57 11.77
CA TYR A 205 13.71 -3.80 13.11
C TYR A 205 13.37 -5.19 13.66
N SER A 206 12.20 -5.74 13.35
CA SER A 206 11.86 -7.13 13.65
C SER A 206 12.89 -8.08 13.03
N ALA A 207 13.23 -7.90 11.75
CA ALA A 207 14.25 -8.68 11.08
C ALA A 207 15.66 -8.45 11.66
N LEU A 208 16.04 -7.20 11.88
CA LEU A 208 17.36 -6.82 12.41
C LEU A 208 17.62 -7.37 13.81
N TRP A 209 16.57 -7.49 14.64
CA TRP A 209 16.66 -7.99 16.01
C TRP A 209 16.49 -9.50 16.13
N GLY A 210 16.54 -10.24 15.02
CA GLY A 210 16.44 -11.71 15.04
C GLY A 210 14.98 -12.19 15.06
N ASN A 211 14.14 -11.59 14.22
CA ASN A 211 12.75 -11.98 13.99
C ASN A 211 11.85 -11.80 15.24
N VAL A 212 12.15 -10.78 16.05
CA VAL A 212 11.39 -10.46 17.26
C VAL A 212 10.02 -9.89 16.86
N PRO A 213 8.90 -10.36 17.45
CA PRO A 213 7.59 -9.76 17.21
C PRO A 213 7.56 -8.32 17.69
N LEU A 214 7.19 -7.39 16.80
CA LEU A 214 7.02 -5.99 17.13
C LEU A 214 5.55 -5.59 17.00
N LYS A 215 4.97 -5.10 18.09
CA LYS A 215 3.61 -4.58 18.12
C LYS A 215 3.57 -3.15 17.58
N LEU A 216 2.45 -2.84 16.94
CA LEU A 216 2.12 -1.49 16.48
C LEU A 216 1.02 -0.89 17.37
N PRO A 217 1.10 0.41 17.66
CA PRO A 217 2.14 1.32 17.18
C PRO A 217 3.46 1.14 17.98
N LEU A 218 4.62 1.36 17.35
CA LEU A 218 5.95 1.08 17.93
C LEU A 218 6.19 1.84 19.24
N GLU A 219 6.62 1.15 20.31
CA GLU A 219 6.93 1.83 21.59
C GLU A 219 8.06 2.86 21.42
N ASP A 220 9.14 2.49 20.74
CA ASP A 220 10.24 3.39 20.43
C ASP A 220 9.94 4.21 19.16
N ARG A 221 9.55 5.47 19.36
CA ARG A 221 9.24 6.43 18.29
C ARG A 221 10.48 7.01 17.60
N ALA A 222 11.68 6.74 18.13
CA ALA A 222 12.95 7.17 17.53
C ALA A 222 13.41 6.23 16.40
N LEU A 223 12.83 5.01 16.31
CA LEU A 223 13.11 4.10 15.20
C LEU A 223 12.75 4.75 13.86
N MET A 224 13.61 4.50 12.88
CA MET A 224 13.54 5.17 11.58
C MET A 224 14.00 4.27 10.44
N LEU A 225 13.52 4.60 9.24
CA LEU A 225 13.93 4.00 7.99
C LEU A 225 13.94 5.09 6.94
N TYR A 226 15.10 5.35 6.35
CA TYR A 226 15.18 6.28 5.24
C TYR A 226 14.79 5.56 3.95
N PRO A 227 14.03 6.21 3.05
CA PRO A 227 13.85 5.67 1.72
C PRO A 227 15.16 5.81 0.94
N ARG A 228 15.37 5.00 -0.08
CA ARG A 228 16.48 5.18 -1.04
C ARG A 228 16.63 6.65 -1.50
N ALA A 229 17.87 7.09 -1.75
CA ALA A 229 18.20 8.49 -2.02
C ALA A 229 17.36 9.15 -3.14
N TYR A 230 17.03 8.42 -4.21
CA TYR A 230 16.15 8.90 -5.29
C TYR A 230 14.78 9.36 -4.80
N ARG A 231 14.19 8.64 -3.82
CA ARG A 231 12.88 8.96 -3.25
C ARG A 231 12.95 10.15 -2.29
N TRP A 232 14.08 10.31 -1.60
CA TRP A 232 14.30 11.37 -0.63
C TRP A 232 14.69 12.71 -1.28
N LEU A 233 15.62 12.67 -2.23
CA LEU A 233 16.23 13.84 -2.85
C LEU A 233 15.63 14.18 -4.23
N GLY A 234 14.87 13.25 -4.81
CA GLY A 234 14.35 13.35 -6.18
C GLY A 234 15.30 12.80 -7.25
N GLY A 235 14.75 12.60 -8.45
CA GLY A 235 15.50 12.10 -9.61
C GLY A 235 16.67 12.99 -10.00
N ASP A 236 16.44 14.30 -10.01
CA ASP A 236 17.44 15.29 -10.43
C ASP A 236 18.69 15.26 -9.56
N GLN A 237 18.51 15.10 -8.24
CA GLN A 237 19.60 15.04 -7.25
C GLN A 237 20.27 13.67 -7.14
N SER A 238 19.71 12.63 -7.78
CA SER A 238 20.21 11.25 -7.73
C SER A 238 20.74 10.75 -9.08
N GLY A 239 21.04 11.68 -9.99
CA GLY A 239 21.58 11.37 -11.32
C GLY A 239 20.57 10.74 -12.28
N ARG A 240 19.27 10.79 -11.94
CA ARG A 240 18.14 10.35 -12.77
C ARG A 240 17.29 11.56 -13.15
N MET A 241 17.93 12.58 -13.73
CA MET A 241 17.26 13.79 -14.17
C MET A 241 16.28 13.47 -15.30
N GLN A 242 15.05 13.95 -15.18
CA GLN A 242 14.09 13.89 -16.28
C GLN A 242 14.48 14.94 -17.33
N SER A 243 14.72 14.50 -18.56
CA SER A 243 14.95 15.44 -19.67
C SER A 243 13.67 16.18 -20.04
N SER A 244 13.81 17.37 -20.64
CA SER A 244 12.67 18.12 -21.17
C SER A 244 11.88 17.32 -22.21
N GLN A 245 12.56 16.47 -22.98
CA GLN A 245 11.92 15.59 -23.95
C GLN A 245 11.08 14.50 -23.28
N GLU A 246 11.61 13.83 -22.24
CA GLU A 246 10.84 12.83 -21.47
C GLU A 246 9.65 13.47 -20.74
N ALA A 247 9.79 14.69 -20.22
CA ALA A 247 8.70 15.44 -19.62
C ALA A 247 7.56 15.70 -20.63
N LEU A 248 7.92 15.99 -21.89
CA LEU A 248 6.98 16.22 -23.00
C LEU A 248 6.40 14.93 -23.60
N GLU A 249 7.03 13.78 -23.36
CA GLU A 249 6.53 12.47 -23.79
C GLU A 249 5.59 11.82 -22.74
N GLY A 250 5.44 12.44 -21.57
CA GLY A 250 4.52 12.01 -20.54
C GLY A 250 3.05 12.14 -20.95
N PRO A 251 2.14 11.32 -20.39
CA PRO A 251 0.72 11.29 -20.74
C PRO A 251 -0.02 12.62 -20.49
N LEU A 252 0.59 13.59 -19.82
CA LEU A 252 0.08 14.96 -19.60
C LEU A 252 0.18 15.86 -20.84
N PHE A 253 1.14 15.60 -21.73
CA PHE A 253 1.40 16.41 -22.93
C PHE A 253 1.38 15.51 -24.17
N SER A 254 0.19 15.13 -24.64
CA SER A 254 0.10 14.47 -25.95
C SER A 254 0.65 15.42 -27.01
N LYS A 255 1.58 14.95 -27.85
CA LYS A 255 1.98 15.66 -29.07
C LYS A 255 0.71 15.92 -29.89
N CYS A 256 0.36 17.21 -30.03
CA CYS A 256 -0.67 17.66 -30.98
C CYS A 256 -0.28 17.28 -32.41
#